data_AF-A0A822E0Z2-F1
#
_entry.id   AF-A0A822E0Z2-F1
#
_cell.length_a   1.000
_cell.length_b   1.000
_cell.length_c   1.000
_cell.angle_alpha   90.00
_cell.angle_beta   90.00
_cell.angle_gamma   90.00
#
_symmetry.space_group_name_H-M   'P 1'
#
loop_
_entity.id
_entity.type
_entity.pdbx_description
1 polymer ?
#
loop_
_entity_poly.entity_id
_entity_poly.type
_entity_poly.pdbx_seq_one_letter_code
_entity_poly.pdbx_strand_id
1 'polypeptide(L)'
;IEEYPVKSVYFNKKKTTVEITKLSTRDLVNRKHIALTNSNFELSARYNFDLICRNIRPEQVISLILCDSDDTSGESELFFSYFQIEQFIRLQSLTLIEIEFKSHTYGPMDLNSGNKLQQINSILIHTYAQILPQLKFLNLNGGGVLESIQLSNLQRLKLGSCSIDKLETITHLAPQLKSLDVCINFGEMNFQSIILPTRLTRLNLQIDFFPVSMDNMEYFLSNCFYLRHLELHLAGYADLTDGQRWQALTNSLVTFYFKFDIHICINFIEQILDSFRTSFWLEEKHWFIAYYNDYLFSIPYFAPEQVDSSYQSVIYSTAPDNTIFYSHVNEFTVRNGKISKEYFTNINILKLKYSIALK
;
A
#
# COMPACT_ATOMS: atom_id res chain seq x y z
N ILE A 1 -35.93 33.99 11.65
CA ILE A 1 -36.91 33.31 12.53
C ILE A 1 -37.37 32.11 11.71
N GLU A 2 -36.73 30.95 11.80
CA GLU A 2 -36.44 30.18 13.02
C GLU A 2 -34.97 29.74 13.14
N GLU A 3 -34.56 29.56 14.39
CA GLU A 3 -33.23 29.24 14.90
C GLU A 3 -33.15 27.75 15.32
N TYR A 4 -32.04 27.09 14.94
CA TYR A 4 -31.20 26.11 15.69
C TYR A 4 -31.83 24.88 16.40
N PRO A 5 -31.16 23.69 16.43
CA PRO A 5 -29.79 23.58 16.98
C PRO A 5 -28.78 22.68 16.26
N VAL A 6 -27.54 23.15 16.33
CA VAL A 6 -26.29 22.42 16.18
C VAL A 6 -25.99 21.65 17.49
N LYS A 7 -25.74 20.34 17.38
CA LYS A 7 -24.97 19.42 18.27
C LYS A 7 -25.18 18.01 17.68
N SER A 8 -24.19 17.16 17.39
CA SER A 8 -23.03 16.70 18.16
C SER A 8 -21.97 16.09 17.21
N VAL A 9 -20.71 16.51 17.25
CA VAL A 9 -19.58 15.82 17.92
C VAL A 9 -19.47 14.32 17.62
N TYR A 10 -18.61 13.96 16.67
CA TYR A 10 -17.89 12.68 16.68
C TYR A 10 -16.39 12.97 16.83
N PHE A 11 -15.86 12.61 18.00
CA PHE A 11 -14.42 12.55 18.25
C PHE A 11 -13.83 11.39 17.44
N ASN A 12 -13.22 11.69 16.30
CA ASN A 12 -12.29 10.74 15.69
C ASN A 12 -10.87 11.17 16.10
N LYS A 13 -10.21 10.34 16.92
CA LYS A 13 -8.80 10.50 17.32
C LYS A 13 -7.93 10.42 16.06
N LYS A 14 -7.76 11.53 15.35
CA LYS A 14 -6.73 11.67 14.32
C LYS A 14 -5.36 11.62 15.00
N LYS A 15 -4.59 10.57 14.73
CA LYS A 15 -3.13 10.63 14.85
C LYS A 15 -2.66 11.68 13.84
N THR A 16 -2.17 12.81 14.33
CA THR A 16 -1.66 13.89 13.48
C THR A 16 -0.28 13.49 12.95
N THR A 17 -0.25 12.84 11.78
CA THR A 17 0.94 12.84 10.91
C THR A 17 0.99 14.21 10.23
N VAL A 18 2.13 14.89 10.29
CA VAL A 18 2.30 16.23 9.70
C VAL A 18 3.15 16.10 8.44
N GLU A 19 2.55 16.34 7.27
CA GLU A 19 3.29 16.61 6.03
C GLU A 19 3.89 18.01 6.13
N ILE A 20 5.20 18.12 5.86
CA ILE A 20 5.98 19.37 6.03
C ILE A 20 5.69 20.42 4.93
N THR A 21 4.79 20.13 3.97
CA THR A 21 4.47 21.04 2.86
C THR A 21 3.70 22.31 3.25
N LYS A 22 3.00 22.38 4.40
CA LYS A 22 2.08 23.51 4.70
C LYS A 22 1.90 23.88 6.18
N LEU A 23 2.96 24.25 6.93
CA LEU A 23 2.76 24.83 8.27
C LEU A 23 3.66 26.02 8.60
N SER A 24 3.07 26.95 9.37
CA SER A 24 3.77 28.08 9.99
C SER A 24 4.72 27.61 11.09
N THR A 25 5.80 28.35 11.27
CA THR A 25 6.94 28.07 12.17
C THR A 25 6.60 27.88 13.64
N ARG A 26 5.38 28.23 14.10
CA ARG A 26 4.94 28.08 15.49
C ARG A 26 4.43 26.69 15.88
N ASP A 27 4.11 25.81 14.91
CA ASP A 27 3.45 24.52 15.18
C ASP A 27 4.39 23.32 15.41
N LEU A 28 5.70 23.47 15.20
CA LEU A 28 6.67 22.37 15.11
C LEU A 28 7.38 22.00 16.44
N VAL A 29 7.32 22.85 17.47
CA VAL A 29 8.23 22.79 18.64
C VAL A 29 7.97 21.61 19.61
N ASN A 30 6.88 20.85 19.47
CA ASN A 30 6.48 19.81 20.44
C ASN A 30 6.03 18.45 19.85
N ARG A 31 6.29 18.15 18.57
CA ARG A 31 5.65 17.02 17.89
C ARG A 31 6.55 15.77 17.80
N LYS A 32 5.97 14.61 18.15
CA LYS A 32 6.65 13.30 18.19
C LYS A 32 6.75 12.62 16.81
N HIS A 33 6.00 13.10 15.82
CA HIS A 33 5.91 12.50 14.49
C HIS A 33 6.41 13.52 13.45
N ILE A 34 7.33 13.11 12.60
CA ILE A 34 7.94 13.95 11.55
C ILE A 34 7.72 13.26 10.20
N ALA A 35 7.17 13.97 9.21
CA ALA A 35 7.12 13.49 7.84
C ALA A 35 7.64 14.56 6.87
N LEU A 36 8.76 14.27 6.24
CA LEU A 36 9.33 15.04 5.15
C LEU A 36 8.82 14.45 3.85
N THR A 37 7.77 15.06 3.32
CA THR A 37 7.17 14.70 2.04
C THR A 37 6.92 15.99 1.27
N ASN A 38 7.50 16.09 0.07
CA ASN A 38 7.19 17.09 -0.96
C ASN A 38 7.62 18.56 -0.71
N SER A 39 8.88 18.85 -0.39
CA SER A 39 9.41 20.23 -0.36
C SER A 39 10.15 20.58 -1.67
N ASN A 40 9.49 21.27 -2.59
CA ASN A 40 10.19 21.87 -3.73
C ASN A 40 11.26 22.88 -3.24
N PHE A 41 12.55 22.58 -3.43
CA PHE A 41 13.67 23.42 -2.95
C PHE A 41 13.95 24.62 -3.86
N GLU A 42 13.06 25.60 -3.87
CA GLU A 42 13.46 26.97 -4.18
C GLU A 42 14.30 27.55 -3.03
N LEU A 43 15.10 28.60 -3.26
CA LEU A 43 15.96 29.23 -2.23
C LEU A 43 15.19 29.62 -0.94
N SER A 44 13.90 29.95 -1.06
CA SER A 44 13.00 30.23 0.07
C SER A 44 12.65 28.98 0.90
N ALA A 45 12.61 27.81 0.27
CA ALA A 45 12.30 26.53 0.91
C ALA A 45 13.48 25.98 1.73
N ARG A 46 14.73 26.23 1.32
CA ARG A 46 15.92 25.81 2.10
C ARG A 46 16.01 26.51 3.45
N TYR A 47 15.75 27.82 3.50
CA TYR A 47 15.72 28.55 4.78
C TYR A 47 14.64 27.99 5.73
N ASN A 48 13.46 27.67 5.19
CA ASN A 48 12.38 27.06 5.96
C ASN A 48 12.77 25.66 6.47
N PHE A 49 13.41 24.86 5.63
CA PHE A 49 13.94 23.54 6.01
C PHE A 49 14.98 23.65 7.13
N ASP A 50 15.97 24.53 6.99
CA ASP A 50 17.00 24.76 8.01
C ASP A 50 16.37 25.20 9.34
N LEU A 51 15.37 26.08 9.29
CA LEU A 51 14.64 26.53 10.46
C LEU A 51 13.83 25.39 11.11
N ILE A 52 13.23 24.50 10.32
CA ILE A 52 12.53 23.31 10.81
C ILE A 52 13.53 22.39 11.52
N CYS A 53 14.65 22.05 10.87
CA CYS A 53 15.69 21.18 11.42
C CYS A 53 16.22 21.73 12.76
N ARG A 54 16.49 23.03 12.88
CA ARG A 54 16.94 23.62 14.16
C ARG A 54 15.96 23.45 15.32
N ASN A 55 14.68 23.20 15.05
CA ASN A 55 13.64 23.03 16.07
C ASN A 55 13.30 21.57 16.37
N ILE A 56 13.84 20.62 15.61
CA ILE A 56 13.62 19.18 15.86
C ILE A 56 14.48 18.75 17.05
N ARG A 57 13.85 17.97 17.95
CA ARG A 57 14.52 17.29 19.06
C ARG A 57 14.55 15.79 18.77
N PRO A 58 15.63 15.24 18.19
CA PRO A 58 15.70 13.85 17.74
C PRO A 58 15.29 12.84 18.82
N GLU A 59 15.66 13.10 20.07
CA GLU A 59 15.37 12.25 21.22
C GLU A 59 13.88 12.18 21.58
N GLN A 60 13.04 13.05 21.02
CA GLN A 60 11.59 13.06 21.22
C GLN A 60 10.80 12.44 20.05
N VAL A 61 11.48 12.17 18.94
CA VAL A 61 10.86 11.65 17.71
C VAL A 61 10.60 10.16 17.86
N ILE A 62 9.36 9.75 17.55
CA ILE A 62 8.93 8.33 17.61
C ILE A 62 8.58 7.77 16.23
N SER A 63 8.44 8.63 15.22
CA SER A 63 8.11 8.25 13.84
C SER A 63 8.74 9.23 12.85
N LEU A 64 9.38 8.67 11.83
CA LEU A 64 10.08 9.42 10.78
C LEU A 64 9.64 8.88 9.41
N ILE A 65 9.28 9.80 8.51
CA ILE A 65 9.01 9.53 7.10
C ILE A 65 9.94 10.40 6.26
N LEU A 66 10.67 9.78 5.34
CA LEU A 66 11.59 10.44 4.41
C LEU A 66 11.25 10.02 2.98
N CYS A 67 11.30 10.97 2.04
CA CYS A 67 10.90 10.77 0.65
C CYS A 67 11.81 11.55 -0.31
N ASP A 68 12.49 10.86 -1.23
CA ASP A 68 13.31 11.49 -2.30
C ASP A 68 12.72 11.23 -3.69
N SER A 69 11.42 11.49 -3.86
CA SER A 69 10.75 11.47 -5.17
C SER A 69 11.35 12.50 -6.14
N ASP A 70 10.96 12.47 -7.42
CA ASP A 70 11.47 13.40 -8.46
C ASP A 70 11.41 14.89 -8.03
N ASP A 71 10.35 15.28 -7.32
CA ASP A 71 10.15 16.65 -6.82
C ASP A 71 10.92 16.97 -5.51
N THR A 72 11.54 15.96 -4.87
CA THR A 72 12.23 16.05 -3.56
C THR A 72 13.61 15.40 -3.50
N SER A 73 14.25 15.20 -4.64
CA SER A 73 15.55 14.52 -4.72
C SER A 73 16.59 15.15 -3.78
N GLY A 74 17.13 14.35 -2.83
CA GLY A 74 18.20 14.75 -1.90
C GLY A 74 17.73 15.32 -0.55
N GLU A 75 16.42 15.32 -0.27
CA GLU A 75 15.87 15.73 1.03
C GLU A 75 16.36 14.87 2.19
N SER A 76 16.40 13.56 1.98
CA SER A 76 16.86 12.62 2.99
C SER A 76 18.34 12.86 3.31
N GLU A 77 19.19 13.03 2.30
CA GLU A 77 20.62 13.34 2.46
C GLU A 77 20.81 14.66 3.22
N LEU A 78 20.05 15.69 2.86
CA LEU A 78 20.07 16.97 3.56
C LEU A 78 19.61 16.82 5.02
N PHE A 79 18.55 16.06 5.30
CA PHE A 79 18.12 15.78 6.66
C PHE A 79 19.20 15.09 7.50
N PHE A 80 19.90 14.10 6.94
CA PHE A 80 21.00 13.42 7.64
C PHE A 80 22.27 14.26 7.78
N SER A 81 22.41 15.32 6.99
CA SER A 81 23.45 16.33 7.27
C SER A 81 23.19 17.11 8.57
N TYR A 82 21.92 17.22 9.00
CA TYR A 82 21.53 17.88 10.25
C TYR A 82 21.53 16.95 11.45
N PHE A 83 21.18 15.67 11.25
CA PHE A 83 21.01 14.71 12.34
C PHE A 83 21.70 13.39 12.06
N GLN A 84 22.40 12.89 13.08
CA GLN A 84 22.84 11.50 13.10
C GLN A 84 21.67 10.63 13.57
N ILE A 85 21.45 9.50 12.89
CA ILE A 85 20.26 8.65 13.14
C ILE A 85 20.24 8.05 14.55
N GLU A 86 21.41 7.91 15.19
CA GLU A 86 21.59 7.47 16.56
C GLU A 86 20.96 8.43 17.59
N GLN A 87 20.76 9.69 17.21
CA GLN A 87 20.11 10.68 18.08
C GLN A 87 18.61 10.38 18.28
N PHE A 88 18.00 9.59 17.39
CA PHE A 88 16.58 9.23 17.41
C PHE A 88 16.30 8.02 18.31
N ILE A 89 16.75 8.08 19.56
CA ILE A 89 16.71 6.97 20.53
C ILE A 89 15.29 6.45 20.88
N ARG A 90 14.23 7.19 20.54
CA ARG A 90 12.83 6.80 20.79
C ARG A 90 12.10 6.36 19.52
N LEU A 91 12.79 6.30 18.39
CA LEU A 91 12.18 5.99 17.10
C LEU A 91 11.60 4.58 17.12
N GLN A 92 10.31 4.47 16.77
CA GLN A 92 9.58 3.20 16.71
C GLN A 92 9.03 2.93 15.30
N SER A 93 9.03 3.92 14.42
CA SER A 93 8.44 3.85 13.09
C SER A 93 9.33 4.58 12.10
N LEU A 94 9.74 3.89 11.04
CA LEU A 94 10.51 4.46 9.94
C LEU A 94 9.84 4.15 8.60
N THR A 95 9.69 5.16 7.76
CA THR A 95 9.20 5.02 6.38
C THR A 95 10.17 5.70 5.44
N LEU A 96 10.71 4.95 4.49
CA LEU A 96 11.63 5.43 3.47
C LEU A 96 10.98 5.23 2.10
N ILE A 97 10.76 6.32 1.37
CA ILE A 97 10.08 6.34 0.06
C ILE A 97 11.07 6.86 -0.98
N GLU A 98 11.30 6.09 -2.04
CA GLU A 98 12.07 6.51 -3.23
C GLU A 98 13.45 7.10 -2.92
N ILE A 99 14.07 6.66 -1.82
CA ILE A 99 15.38 7.19 -1.41
C ILE A 99 16.48 6.66 -2.34
N GLU A 100 16.84 7.46 -3.34
CA GLU A 100 18.00 7.24 -4.20
C GLU A 100 19.26 7.90 -3.61
N PHE A 101 20.16 7.09 -3.04
CA PHE A 101 21.48 7.62 -2.65
C PHE A 101 22.33 7.81 -3.91
N LYS A 102 22.49 9.07 -4.33
CA LYS A 102 23.51 9.45 -5.30
C LYS A 102 24.88 9.25 -4.63
N SER A 103 25.59 8.18 -4.99
CA SER A 103 26.97 7.97 -4.55
C SER A 103 27.84 9.13 -5.06
N HIS A 104 28.20 10.08 -4.20
CA HIS A 104 29.05 11.23 -4.52
C HIS A 104 30.53 10.87 -4.81
N THR A 105 30.81 9.67 -5.31
CA THR A 105 32.17 9.18 -5.57
C THR A 105 32.37 8.77 -7.03
N TYR A 106 33.03 9.68 -7.76
CA TYR A 106 33.92 9.51 -8.93
C TYR A 106 33.39 8.92 -10.25
N GLY A 107 33.18 9.83 -11.23
CA GLY A 107 33.52 9.66 -12.65
C GLY A 107 32.64 8.72 -13.50
N PRO A 108 32.62 8.89 -14.84
CA PRO A 108 31.95 7.98 -15.74
C PRO A 108 32.86 6.75 -15.92
N MET A 109 32.83 5.83 -14.96
CA MET A 109 33.31 4.47 -15.19
C MET A 109 32.12 3.53 -15.24
N ASP A 110 32.01 2.89 -16.39
CA ASP A 110 31.15 1.76 -16.74
C ASP A 110 31.25 0.67 -15.65
N LEU A 111 30.34 0.70 -14.69
CA LEU A 111 30.24 -0.29 -13.62
C LEU A 111 28.79 -0.75 -13.54
N ASN A 112 28.59 -2.01 -13.91
CA ASN A 112 27.33 -2.75 -13.91
C ASN A 112 26.41 -2.34 -12.75
N SER A 113 25.13 -2.12 -13.08
CA SER A 113 24.03 -1.70 -12.18
C SER A 113 23.94 -2.49 -10.86
N GLY A 114 24.42 -3.73 -10.83
CA GLY A 114 24.48 -4.57 -9.63
C GLY A 114 25.41 -4.03 -8.52
N ASN A 115 26.54 -3.40 -8.86
CA ASN A 115 27.50 -2.91 -7.86
C ASN A 115 27.02 -1.62 -7.17
N LYS A 116 26.21 -0.81 -7.85
CA LYS A 116 25.67 0.45 -7.32
C LYS A 116 24.60 0.20 -6.26
N LEU A 117 23.71 -0.77 -6.50
CA LEU A 117 22.69 -1.19 -5.53
C LEU A 117 23.30 -1.79 -4.26
N GLN A 118 24.39 -2.56 -4.39
CA GLN A 118 25.09 -3.14 -3.23
C GLN A 118 25.77 -2.08 -2.35
N GLN A 119 26.33 -1.03 -2.95
CA GLN A 119 26.93 0.10 -2.22
C GLN A 119 25.88 0.98 -1.53
N ILE A 120 24.72 1.21 -2.16
CA ILE A 120 23.61 1.94 -1.54
C ILE A 120 23.04 1.13 -0.37
N ASN A 121 22.87 -0.18 -0.55
CA ASN A 121 22.43 -1.07 0.52
C ASN A 121 23.42 -1.13 1.68
N SER A 122 24.74 -1.09 1.43
CA SER A 122 25.72 -1.08 2.53
C SER A 122 25.71 0.22 3.31
N ILE A 123 25.51 1.37 2.66
CA ILE A 123 25.33 2.67 3.33
C ILE A 123 24.03 2.66 4.16
N LEU A 124 22.92 2.18 3.59
CA LEU A 124 21.65 2.02 4.31
C LEU A 124 21.80 1.09 5.54
N ILE A 125 22.46 -0.06 5.38
CA ILE A 125 22.73 -0.98 6.48
C ILE A 125 23.58 -0.26 7.54
N HIS A 126 24.67 0.40 7.16
CA HIS A 126 25.54 1.08 8.13
C HIS A 126 24.84 2.23 8.86
N THR A 127 24.05 3.03 8.16
CA THR A 127 23.31 4.15 8.74
C THR A 127 22.21 3.63 9.65
N TYR A 128 21.34 2.74 9.18
CA TYR A 128 20.12 2.41 9.92
C TYR A 128 20.22 1.16 10.81
N ALA A 129 21.24 0.30 10.68
CA ALA A 129 21.32 -0.96 11.44
C ALA A 129 21.24 -0.77 12.95
N GLN A 130 21.70 0.37 13.48
CA GLN A 130 21.65 0.63 14.93
C GLN A 130 20.23 0.84 15.43
N ILE A 131 19.34 1.42 14.61
CA ILE A 131 17.95 1.71 15.01
C ILE A 131 16.95 0.67 14.52
N LEU A 132 17.27 -0.12 13.50
CA LEU A 132 16.36 -1.12 12.93
C LEU A 132 15.84 -2.15 13.98
N PRO A 133 16.67 -2.71 14.88
CA PRO A 133 16.21 -3.69 15.88
C PRO A 133 15.18 -3.17 16.89
N GLN A 134 15.12 -1.85 17.13
CA GLN A 134 14.15 -1.24 18.06
C GLN A 134 12.83 -0.83 17.40
N LEU A 135 12.78 -0.82 16.06
CA LEU A 135 11.57 -0.41 15.34
C LEU A 135 10.44 -1.42 15.55
N LYS A 136 9.22 -0.89 15.65
CA LYS A 136 7.97 -1.65 15.64
C LYS A 136 7.28 -1.61 14.28
N PHE A 137 7.53 -0.56 13.51
CA PHE A 137 7.01 -0.36 12.17
C PHE A 137 8.13 0.03 11.21
N LEU A 138 8.19 -0.63 10.06
CA LEU A 138 9.14 -0.36 9.00
C LEU A 138 8.43 -0.38 7.65
N ASN A 139 8.65 0.64 6.83
CA ASN A 139 8.19 0.71 5.46
C ASN A 139 9.36 1.08 4.54
N LEU A 140 9.66 0.21 3.59
CA LEU A 140 10.77 0.36 2.64
C LEU A 140 10.30 0.03 1.23
N ASN A 141 10.93 0.64 0.22
CA ASN A 141 10.71 0.26 -1.17
C ASN A 141 11.32 -1.11 -1.52
N GLY A 142 12.30 -1.61 -0.76
CA GLY A 142 12.99 -2.88 -1.04
C GLY A 142 13.42 -3.64 0.20
N GLY A 143 13.46 -4.98 0.12
CA GLY A 143 13.82 -5.87 1.24
C GLY A 143 15.32 -6.15 1.42
N GLY A 144 16.18 -5.85 0.44
CA GLY A 144 17.58 -6.34 0.41
C GLY A 144 18.47 -5.92 1.60
N VAL A 145 18.15 -4.81 2.26
CA VAL A 145 18.87 -4.28 3.43
C VAL A 145 18.63 -5.11 4.70
N LEU A 146 17.55 -5.90 4.73
CA LEU A 146 17.05 -6.53 5.96
C LEU A 146 17.56 -7.96 6.20
N GLU A 147 18.24 -8.57 5.22
CA GLU A 147 18.63 -9.99 5.25
C GLU A 147 19.65 -10.35 6.34
N SER A 148 20.33 -9.37 6.93
CA SER A 148 21.40 -9.57 7.91
C SER A 148 21.12 -8.97 9.29
N ILE A 149 19.93 -8.39 9.49
CA ILE A 149 19.61 -7.60 10.69
C ILE A 149 18.49 -8.26 11.47
N GLN A 150 18.73 -8.50 12.76
CA GLN A 150 17.71 -9.03 13.65
C GLN A 150 16.64 -7.96 13.95
N LEU A 151 15.40 -8.23 13.59
CA LEU A 151 14.25 -7.31 13.71
C LEU A 151 13.32 -7.74 14.86
N SER A 152 13.89 -8.00 16.04
CA SER A 152 13.19 -8.64 17.17
C SER A 152 11.93 -7.92 17.66
N ASN A 153 11.85 -6.59 17.51
CA ASN A 153 10.70 -5.81 17.94
C ASN A 153 9.71 -5.47 16.82
N LEU A 154 10.03 -5.85 15.58
CA LEU A 154 9.24 -5.46 14.43
C LEU A 154 7.89 -6.16 14.45
N GLN A 155 6.81 -5.37 14.42
CA GLN A 155 5.44 -5.86 14.44
C GLN A 155 4.72 -5.63 13.12
N ARG A 156 5.19 -4.65 12.33
CA ARG A 156 4.58 -4.24 11.07
C ARG A 156 5.66 -3.96 10.05
N LEU A 157 5.57 -4.60 8.90
CA LEU A 157 6.50 -4.46 7.79
C LEU A 157 5.72 -4.16 6.52
N LYS A 158 6.18 -3.13 5.78
CA LYS A 158 5.75 -2.85 4.42
C LYS A 158 6.96 -2.87 3.48
N LEU A 159 6.89 -3.64 2.41
CA LEU A 159 7.92 -3.77 1.39
C LEU A 159 7.33 -3.52 0.00
N GLY A 160 7.78 -2.46 -0.67
CA GLY A 160 7.33 -2.12 -2.03
C GLY A 160 7.83 -3.07 -3.12
N SER A 161 8.89 -3.83 -2.86
CA SER A 161 9.43 -4.83 -3.78
C SER A 161 10.29 -5.83 -2.99
N CYS A 162 9.98 -7.11 -3.08
CA CYS A 162 10.75 -8.17 -2.42
C CYS A 162 10.74 -9.44 -3.29
N SER A 163 11.85 -10.17 -3.34
CA SER A 163 11.79 -11.54 -3.84
C SER A 163 11.28 -12.46 -2.74
N ILE A 164 10.87 -13.65 -3.15
CA ILE A 164 10.24 -14.62 -2.27
C ILE A 164 11.22 -15.20 -1.23
N ASP A 165 12.44 -15.54 -1.67
CA ASP A 165 13.53 -16.03 -0.80
C ASP A 165 13.94 -15.00 0.25
N LYS A 166 13.93 -13.72 -0.14
CA LYS A 166 14.23 -12.60 0.75
C LYS A 166 13.13 -12.43 1.78
N LEU A 167 11.87 -12.57 1.36
CA LEU A 167 10.73 -12.48 2.27
C LEU A 167 10.83 -13.55 3.35
N GLU A 168 11.11 -14.79 2.98
CA GLU A 168 11.34 -15.89 3.93
C GLU A 168 12.42 -15.52 4.95
N THR A 169 13.59 -15.10 4.48
CA THR A 169 14.71 -14.67 5.33
C THR A 169 14.31 -13.55 6.30
N ILE A 170 13.66 -12.50 5.80
CA ILE A 170 13.22 -11.35 6.60
C ILE A 170 12.19 -11.76 7.64
N THR A 171 11.27 -12.65 7.29
CA THR A 171 10.24 -13.13 8.21
C THR A 171 10.82 -13.96 9.36
N HIS A 172 11.90 -14.73 9.12
CA HIS A 172 12.65 -15.40 10.19
C HIS A 172 13.33 -14.41 11.15
N LEU A 173 13.85 -13.29 10.62
CA LEU A 173 14.50 -12.25 11.41
C LEU A 173 13.51 -11.38 12.21
N ALA A 174 12.21 -11.44 11.90
CA ALA A 174 11.15 -10.66 12.53
C ALA A 174 10.10 -11.52 13.25
N PRO A 175 10.45 -12.22 14.36
CA PRO A 175 9.56 -13.19 15.01
C PRO A 175 8.30 -12.59 15.67
N GLN A 176 8.25 -11.27 15.86
CA GLN A 176 7.09 -10.56 16.43
C GLN A 176 6.16 -9.95 15.37
N LEU A 177 6.37 -10.27 14.09
CA LEU A 177 5.61 -9.70 12.99
C LEU A 177 4.13 -10.09 13.07
N LYS A 178 3.25 -9.09 13.00
CA LYS A 178 1.79 -9.24 13.05
C LYS A 178 1.09 -8.72 11.80
N SER A 179 1.73 -7.83 11.06
CA SER A 179 1.22 -7.25 9.82
C SER A 179 2.33 -7.22 8.78
N LEU A 180 2.01 -7.74 7.60
CA LEU A 180 2.90 -7.75 6.45
C LEU A 180 2.16 -7.16 5.25
N ASP A 181 2.78 -6.20 4.58
CA ASP A 181 2.35 -5.62 3.32
C ASP A 181 3.52 -5.77 2.35
N VAL A 182 3.38 -6.56 1.30
CA VAL A 182 4.49 -6.90 0.42
C VAL A 182 4.03 -7.00 -1.02
N CYS A 183 4.82 -6.39 -1.90
CA CYS A 183 4.77 -6.64 -3.34
C CYS A 183 5.93 -7.56 -3.73
N ILE A 184 5.61 -8.72 -4.31
CA ILE A 184 6.59 -9.70 -4.77
C ILE A 184 6.85 -9.48 -6.26
N ASN A 185 8.11 -9.20 -6.60
CA ASN A 185 8.56 -8.91 -7.97
C ASN A 185 9.69 -9.89 -8.35
N PHE A 186 9.64 -10.45 -9.55
CA PHE A 186 10.70 -11.26 -10.20
C PHE A 186 11.21 -12.50 -9.44
N GLY A 187 11.06 -13.69 -10.04
CA GLY A 187 11.76 -14.92 -9.64
C GLY A 187 10.96 -16.20 -9.93
N GLU A 188 11.63 -17.34 -10.02
CA GLU A 188 10.95 -18.65 -9.97
C GLU A 188 10.23 -18.76 -8.62
N MET A 189 8.90 -18.78 -8.64
CA MET A 189 8.12 -18.84 -7.41
C MET A 189 8.00 -20.28 -6.95
N ASN A 190 8.74 -20.63 -5.90
CA ASN A 190 8.46 -21.83 -5.14
C ASN A 190 7.66 -21.47 -3.88
N PHE A 191 6.33 -21.33 -4.01
CA PHE A 191 5.47 -21.14 -2.83
C PHE A 191 5.58 -22.30 -1.84
N GLN A 192 6.07 -23.47 -2.27
CA GLN A 192 6.18 -24.65 -1.43
C GLN A 192 7.29 -24.59 -0.37
N SER A 193 8.16 -23.57 -0.37
CA SER A 193 9.22 -23.45 0.64
C SER A 193 8.93 -22.41 1.72
N ILE A 194 8.01 -21.47 1.48
CA ILE A 194 7.89 -20.29 2.34
C ILE A 194 7.01 -20.61 3.54
N ILE A 195 7.55 -20.35 4.72
CA ILE A 195 6.80 -20.43 5.97
C ILE A 195 6.67 -19.03 6.54
N LEU A 196 5.48 -18.45 6.41
CA LEU A 196 5.18 -17.16 7.03
C LEU A 196 5.14 -17.26 8.57
N PRO A 197 5.39 -16.15 9.29
CA PRO A 197 5.33 -16.15 10.75
C PRO A 197 3.96 -16.57 11.26
N THR A 198 3.94 -17.52 12.20
CA THR A 198 2.71 -18.05 12.79
C THR A 198 1.88 -16.99 13.52
N ARG A 199 2.43 -15.82 13.87
CA ARG A 199 1.73 -14.74 14.57
C ARG A 199 1.08 -13.71 13.64
N LEU A 200 1.17 -13.90 12.32
CA LEU A 200 0.68 -12.95 11.34
C LEU A 200 -0.86 -12.86 11.42
N THR A 201 -1.37 -11.65 11.63
CA THR A 201 -2.81 -11.35 11.75
C THR A 201 -3.36 -10.58 10.57
N ARG A 202 -2.48 -9.89 9.82
CA ARG A 202 -2.81 -9.14 8.62
C ARG A 202 -1.76 -9.38 7.54
N LEU A 203 -2.23 -9.70 6.34
CA LEU A 203 -1.40 -9.88 5.15
C LEU A 203 -2.02 -9.10 3.98
N ASN A 204 -1.24 -8.22 3.40
CA ASN A 204 -1.51 -7.59 2.13
C ASN A 204 -0.43 -8.09 1.16
N LEU A 205 -0.84 -8.82 0.13
CA LEU A 205 0.06 -9.43 -0.83
C LEU A 205 -0.30 -8.97 -2.24
N GLN A 206 0.70 -8.40 -2.91
CA GLN A 206 0.64 -8.08 -4.33
C GLN A 206 1.68 -8.94 -5.07
N ILE A 207 1.27 -9.56 -6.17
CA ILE A 207 2.15 -10.34 -7.04
C ILE A 207 1.92 -9.84 -8.46
N ASP A 208 2.93 -9.17 -8.98
CA ASP A 208 2.89 -8.61 -10.33
C ASP A 208 3.65 -9.53 -11.31
N PHE A 209 3.23 -9.51 -12.57
CA PHE A 209 3.92 -10.13 -13.72
C PHE A 209 3.99 -11.66 -13.79
N PHE A 210 3.51 -12.40 -12.77
CA PHE A 210 3.51 -13.86 -12.78
C PHE A 210 2.14 -14.43 -12.42
N PRO A 211 1.58 -15.34 -13.23
CA PRO A 211 0.31 -15.97 -12.93
C PRO A 211 0.47 -16.95 -11.75
N VAL A 212 -0.38 -16.78 -10.74
CA VAL A 212 -0.48 -17.63 -9.55
C VAL A 212 -1.63 -18.62 -9.71
N SER A 213 -1.44 -19.87 -9.29
CA SER A 213 -2.52 -20.86 -9.22
C SER A 213 -3.18 -20.89 -7.83
N MET A 214 -4.37 -21.46 -7.75
CA MET A 214 -5.07 -21.65 -6.48
C MET A 214 -4.31 -22.63 -5.56
N ASP A 215 -3.68 -23.66 -6.12
CA ASP A 215 -2.85 -24.59 -5.35
C ASP A 215 -1.66 -23.88 -4.68
N ASN A 216 -1.06 -22.89 -5.37
CA ASN A 216 0.00 -22.07 -4.77
C ASN A 216 -0.52 -21.26 -3.58
N MET A 217 -1.72 -20.67 -3.72
CA MET A 217 -2.34 -19.89 -2.65
C MET A 217 -2.76 -20.74 -1.46
N GLU A 218 -3.32 -21.94 -1.69
CA GLU A 218 -3.67 -22.88 -0.63
C GLU A 218 -2.43 -23.28 0.18
N TYR A 219 -1.34 -23.63 -0.51
CA TYR A 219 -0.09 -23.95 0.15
C TYR A 219 0.43 -22.75 0.97
N PHE A 220 0.54 -21.58 0.35
CA PHE A 220 1.10 -20.39 0.97
C PHE A 220 0.31 -19.94 2.20
N LEU A 221 -1.03 -20.03 2.15
CA LEU A 221 -1.91 -19.62 3.25
C LEU A 221 -2.08 -20.71 4.32
N SER A 222 -1.72 -21.97 4.03
CA SER A 222 -1.90 -23.11 4.95
C SER A 222 -1.26 -22.91 6.33
N ASN A 223 -0.19 -22.12 6.42
CA ASN A 223 0.55 -21.87 7.66
C ASN A 223 0.10 -20.60 8.41
N CYS A 224 -0.88 -19.86 7.88
CA CYS A 224 -1.33 -18.56 8.40
C CYS A 224 -2.55 -18.69 9.34
N PHE A 225 -2.49 -19.58 10.34
CA PHE A 225 -3.65 -19.93 11.19
C PHE A 225 -4.27 -18.78 11.98
N TYR A 226 -3.51 -17.73 12.27
CA TYR A 226 -3.97 -16.57 13.07
C TYR A 226 -4.34 -15.36 12.21
N LEU A 227 -4.35 -15.54 10.88
CA LEU A 227 -4.69 -14.48 9.96
C LEU A 227 -6.16 -14.09 10.17
N ARG A 228 -6.41 -12.78 10.24
CA ARG A 228 -7.76 -12.21 10.36
C ARG A 228 -8.11 -11.30 9.20
N HIS A 229 -7.09 -10.73 8.55
CA HIS A 229 -7.24 -9.79 7.46
C HIS A 229 -6.33 -10.23 6.31
N LEU A 230 -6.91 -10.49 5.15
CA LEU A 230 -6.19 -10.83 3.94
C LEU A 230 -6.62 -9.90 2.81
N GLU A 231 -5.63 -9.29 2.16
CA GLU A 231 -5.81 -8.51 0.93
C GLU A 231 -4.89 -9.08 -0.15
N LEU A 232 -5.44 -9.37 -1.32
CA LEU A 232 -4.72 -9.98 -2.44
C LEU A 232 -4.86 -9.17 -3.72
N HIS A 233 -3.74 -8.91 -4.40
CA HIS A 233 -3.68 -8.33 -5.74
C HIS A 233 -2.83 -9.26 -6.61
N LEU A 234 -3.47 -10.08 -7.43
CA LEU A 234 -2.79 -11.17 -8.13
C LEU A 234 -3.12 -11.15 -9.62
N ALA A 235 -2.13 -11.42 -10.46
CA ALA A 235 -2.39 -12.03 -11.75
C ALA A 235 -2.42 -13.55 -11.58
N GLY A 236 -3.34 -14.26 -12.24
CA GLY A 236 -3.39 -15.71 -12.06
C GLY A 236 -4.22 -16.48 -13.05
N TYR A 237 -4.21 -17.80 -12.84
CA TYR A 237 -4.96 -18.73 -13.67
C TYR A 237 -6.44 -18.74 -13.30
N ALA A 238 -7.26 -19.33 -14.17
CA ALA A 238 -8.71 -19.41 -13.98
C ALA A 238 -9.13 -20.20 -12.73
N ASP A 239 -8.25 -21.02 -12.14
CA ASP A 239 -8.55 -21.76 -10.91
C ASP A 239 -8.67 -20.84 -9.67
N LEU A 240 -8.12 -19.62 -9.71
CA LEU A 240 -8.33 -18.59 -8.69
C LEU A 240 -9.79 -18.11 -8.61
N THR A 241 -10.63 -18.42 -9.60
CA THR A 241 -12.04 -18.03 -9.62
C THR A 241 -12.96 -18.99 -8.88
N ASP A 242 -12.42 -20.01 -8.19
CA ASP A 242 -13.20 -20.98 -7.44
C ASP A 242 -13.57 -20.44 -6.04
N GLY A 243 -14.81 -19.93 -5.92
CA GLY A 243 -15.32 -19.38 -4.68
C GLY A 243 -15.52 -20.40 -3.55
N GLN A 244 -15.66 -21.70 -3.86
CA GLN A 244 -15.79 -22.74 -2.84
C GLN A 244 -14.45 -23.03 -2.19
N ARG A 245 -13.37 -23.09 -2.97
CA ARG A 245 -12.01 -23.24 -2.46
C ARG A 245 -11.61 -22.03 -1.61
N TRP A 246 -11.90 -20.81 -2.08
CA TRP A 246 -11.68 -19.60 -1.28
C TRP A 246 -12.49 -19.58 0.00
N GLN A 247 -13.75 -20.03 -0.01
CA GLN A 247 -14.56 -20.15 1.21
C GLN A 247 -13.87 -21.05 2.24
N ALA A 248 -13.31 -22.19 1.83
CA ALA A 248 -12.58 -23.08 2.74
C ALA A 248 -11.33 -22.41 3.35
N LEU A 249 -10.54 -21.70 2.52
CA LEU A 249 -9.33 -21.00 2.97
C LEU A 249 -9.60 -19.78 3.87
N THR A 250 -10.71 -19.09 3.63
CA THR A 250 -10.99 -17.78 4.24
C THR A 250 -12.00 -17.82 5.36
N ASN A 251 -12.48 -19.00 5.74
CA ASN A 251 -13.53 -19.19 6.74
C ASN A 251 -13.24 -18.47 8.08
N SER A 252 -11.99 -18.54 8.55
CA SER A 252 -11.55 -17.91 9.80
C SER A 252 -11.31 -16.40 9.69
N LEU A 253 -11.28 -15.83 8.48
CA LEU A 253 -10.97 -14.43 8.27
C LEU A 253 -12.14 -13.52 8.66
N VAL A 254 -11.79 -12.35 9.17
CA VAL A 254 -12.72 -11.24 9.45
C VAL A 254 -12.93 -10.39 8.21
N THR A 255 -11.86 -10.17 7.44
CA THR A 255 -11.94 -9.49 6.15
C THR A 255 -11.11 -10.22 5.12
N PHE A 256 -11.69 -10.41 3.95
CA PHE A 256 -11.01 -10.91 2.77
C PHE A 256 -11.34 -9.96 1.61
N TYR A 257 -10.31 -9.34 1.07
CA TYR A 257 -10.42 -8.50 -0.12
C TYR A 257 -9.47 -9.03 -1.17
N PHE A 258 -9.92 -9.06 -2.41
CA PHE A 258 -9.06 -9.46 -3.51
C PHE A 258 -9.37 -8.69 -4.78
N LYS A 259 -8.37 -8.57 -5.64
CA LYS A 259 -8.45 -8.15 -7.02
C LYS A 259 -7.57 -9.08 -7.85
N PHE A 260 -8.20 -9.90 -8.68
CA PHE A 260 -7.53 -10.86 -9.53
C PHE A 260 -7.60 -10.43 -10.99
N ASP A 261 -6.44 -10.31 -11.64
CA ASP A 261 -6.29 -10.16 -13.08
C ASP A 261 -6.36 -11.56 -13.71
N ILE A 262 -7.52 -11.89 -14.28
CA ILE A 262 -7.80 -13.22 -14.84
C ILE A 262 -8.59 -13.02 -16.13
N HIS A 263 -7.98 -13.42 -17.25
CA HIS A 263 -8.66 -13.46 -18.53
C HIS A 263 -9.70 -14.58 -18.56
N ILE A 264 -10.97 -14.20 -18.39
CA ILE A 264 -12.12 -15.10 -18.32
C ILE A 264 -12.95 -14.91 -19.60
N CYS A 265 -13.29 -16.01 -20.25
CA CYS A 265 -14.25 -15.99 -21.35
C CYS A 265 -15.64 -15.59 -20.82
N ILE A 266 -16.28 -14.61 -21.45
CA ILE A 266 -17.53 -13.98 -20.97
C ILE A 266 -18.66 -14.99 -20.66
N ASN A 267 -18.70 -16.09 -21.40
CA ASN A 267 -19.71 -17.15 -21.26
C ASN A 267 -19.61 -17.92 -19.93
N PHE A 268 -18.49 -17.84 -19.21
CA PHE A 268 -18.27 -18.54 -17.95
C PHE A 268 -18.42 -17.65 -16.72
N ILE A 269 -18.64 -16.34 -16.88
CA ILE A 269 -18.67 -15.40 -15.75
C ILE A 269 -19.79 -15.74 -14.77
N GLU A 270 -21.00 -16.07 -15.24
CA GLU A 270 -22.10 -16.44 -14.34
C GLU A 270 -21.78 -17.71 -13.54
N GLN A 271 -21.21 -18.72 -14.17
CA GLN A 271 -20.79 -19.95 -13.48
C GLN A 271 -19.72 -19.66 -12.41
N ILE A 272 -18.80 -18.75 -12.70
CA ILE A 272 -17.78 -18.31 -11.76
C ILE A 272 -18.44 -17.59 -10.58
N LEU A 273 -19.33 -16.63 -10.85
CA LEU A 273 -20.04 -15.89 -9.80
C LEU A 273 -20.94 -16.80 -8.96
N ASP A 274 -21.54 -17.83 -9.54
CA ASP A 274 -22.33 -18.83 -8.82
C ASP A 274 -21.52 -19.53 -7.72
N SER A 275 -20.21 -19.74 -7.93
CA SER A 275 -19.32 -20.29 -6.90
C SER A 275 -19.16 -19.37 -5.67
N PHE A 276 -19.49 -18.08 -5.82
CA PHE A 276 -19.47 -17.05 -4.78
C PHE A 276 -20.87 -16.63 -4.31
N ARG A 277 -21.94 -17.35 -4.69
CA ARG A 277 -23.33 -17.08 -4.26
C ARG A 277 -23.80 -18.01 -3.12
N THR A 278 -22.89 -18.66 -2.42
CA THR A 278 -23.24 -19.47 -1.23
C THR A 278 -23.65 -18.56 -0.05
N SER A 279 -24.39 -19.09 0.93
CA SER A 279 -24.77 -18.34 2.13
C SER A 279 -23.56 -17.81 2.92
N PHE A 280 -22.40 -18.46 2.81
CA PHE A 280 -21.16 -17.95 3.40
C PHE A 280 -20.81 -16.56 2.85
N TRP A 281 -20.83 -16.39 1.53
CA TRP A 281 -20.48 -15.11 0.90
C TRP A 281 -21.55 -14.05 1.13
N LEU A 282 -22.81 -14.40 0.90
CA LEU A 282 -23.91 -13.42 0.82
C LEU A 282 -24.50 -13.06 2.18
N GLU A 283 -24.65 -14.04 3.08
CA GLU A 283 -25.40 -13.89 4.34
C GLU A 283 -24.48 -13.85 5.56
N GLU A 284 -23.44 -14.68 5.61
CA GLU A 284 -22.52 -14.71 6.76
C GLU A 284 -21.51 -13.57 6.67
N LYS A 285 -20.72 -13.54 5.60
CA LYS A 285 -19.60 -12.60 5.45
C LYS A 285 -20.00 -11.27 4.82
N HIS A 286 -21.08 -11.26 4.04
CA HIS A 286 -21.47 -10.12 3.20
C HIS A 286 -20.31 -9.64 2.32
N TRP A 287 -19.56 -10.59 1.77
CA TRP A 287 -18.45 -10.34 0.85
C TRP A 287 -18.95 -10.51 -0.57
N PHE A 288 -19.23 -9.38 -1.22
CA PHE A 288 -19.73 -9.36 -2.58
C PHE A 288 -18.58 -9.25 -3.57
N ILE A 289 -18.81 -9.79 -4.77
CA ILE A 289 -17.80 -9.92 -5.81
C ILE A 289 -18.37 -9.39 -7.12
N ALA A 290 -17.48 -8.83 -7.92
CA ALA A 290 -17.75 -8.23 -9.21
C ALA A 290 -16.75 -8.72 -10.24
N TYR A 291 -17.18 -8.80 -11.50
CA TYR A 291 -16.28 -8.97 -12.62
C TYR A 291 -16.41 -7.82 -13.62
N TYR A 292 -15.30 -7.15 -13.94
CA TYR A 292 -15.25 -6.05 -14.89
C TYR A 292 -13.84 -5.86 -15.45
N ASN A 293 -13.73 -5.63 -16.77
CA ASN A 293 -12.46 -5.41 -17.48
C ASN A 293 -11.37 -6.46 -17.15
N ASP A 294 -11.69 -7.74 -17.25
CA ASP A 294 -10.76 -8.85 -16.93
C ASP A 294 -10.34 -8.95 -15.46
N TYR A 295 -10.98 -8.19 -14.56
CA TYR A 295 -10.76 -8.30 -13.12
C TYR A 295 -11.94 -8.94 -12.41
N LEU A 296 -11.66 -9.94 -11.58
CA LEU A 296 -12.58 -10.43 -10.54
C LEU A 296 -12.16 -9.81 -9.20
N PHE A 297 -13.06 -9.10 -8.52
CA PHE A 297 -12.68 -8.33 -7.33
C PHE A 297 -13.78 -8.19 -6.28
N SER A 298 -13.37 -7.94 -5.05
CA SER A 298 -14.26 -7.67 -3.91
C SER A 298 -14.83 -6.25 -3.94
N ILE A 299 -16.13 -6.12 -3.67
CA ILE A 299 -16.82 -4.82 -3.58
C ILE A 299 -17.33 -4.57 -2.15
N PRO A 300 -17.39 -3.31 -1.69
CA PRO A 300 -17.06 -2.09 -2.46
C PRO A 300 -15.56 -1.80 -2.54
N TYR A 301 -14.70 -2.58 -1.88
CA TYR A 301 -13.29 -2.22 -1.64
C TYR A 301 -12.49 -1.90 -2.92
N PHE A 302 -12.69 -2.64 -3.99
CA PHE A 302 -12.05 -2.38 -5.30
C PHE A 302 -13.01 -1.85 -6.36
N ALA A 303 -14.21 -1.42 -5.97
CA ALA A 303 -15.10 -0.75 -6.89
C ALA A 303 -14.46 0.56 -7.39
N PRO A 304 -14.66 0.96 -8.65
CA PRO A 304 -14.05 2.16 -9.17
C PRO A 304 -14.63 3.40 -8.48
N GLU A 305 -13.75 4.22 -7.91
CA GLU A 305 -14.12 5.54 -7.38
C GLU A 305 -14.26 6.60 -8.48
N GLN A 306 -13.58 6.38 -9.61
CA GLN A 306 -13.52 7.30 -10.74
C GLN A 306 -14.02 6.61 -11.99
N VAL A 307 -15.04 7.17 -12.62
CA VAL A 307 -15.63 6.61 -13.85
C VAL A 307 -15.88 7.70 -14.88
N ASP A 308 -16.14 7.32 -16.13
CA ASP A 308 -16.43 8.26 -17.19
C ASP A 308 -17.71 7.93 -17.95
N SER A 309 -18.05 8.76 -18.94
CA SER A 309 -19.26 8.59 -19.76
C SER A 309 -19.31 7.28 -20.57
N SER A 310 -18.23 6.51 -20.63
CA SER A 310 -18.18 5.17 -21.24
C SER A 310 -18.33 4.04 -20.22
N TYR A 311 -18.33 4.37 -18.93
CA TYR A 311 -18.59 3.41 -17.88
C TYR A 311 -19.95 2.76 -18.08
N GLN A 312 -19.95 1.44 -18.02
CA GLN A 312 -21.14 0.62 -17.97
C GLN A 312 -21.13 -0.03 -16.60
N SER A 313 -22.25 0.07 -15.90
CA SER A 313 -22.50 -0.62 -14.65
C SER A 313 -22.04 -2.06 -14.76
N VAL A 314 -21.39 -2.54 -13.71
CA VAL A 314 -21.02 -3.95 -13.62
C VAL A 314 -22.30 -4.79 -13.76
N ILE A 315 -22.39 -5.56 -14.84
CA ILE A 315 -23.51 -6.47 -15.10
C ILE A 315 -23.32 -7.78 -14.33
N TYR A 316 -22.07 -8.12 -14.02
CA TYR A 316 -21.67 -9.38 -13.41
C TYR A 316 -21.25 -9.18 -11.96
N SER A 317 -22.19 -9.34 -11.03
CA SER A 317 -21.92 -9.27 -9.60
C SER A 317 -22.75 -10.26 -8.78
N THR A 318 -22.27 -10.53 -7.56
CA THR A 318 -23.02 -11.23 -6.52
C THR A 318 -23.77 -10.29 -5.57
N ALA A 319 -23.60 -8.97 -5.70
CA ALA A 319 -24.38 -8.01 -4.92
C ALA A 319 -25.88 -8.08 -5.29
N PRO A 320 -26.77 -7.82 -4.31
CA PRO A 320 -28.22 -7.86 -4.54
C PRO A 320 -28.70 -6.78 -5.52
N ASP A 321 -27.98 -5.64 -5.58
CA ASP A 321 -28.22 -4.57 -6.54
C ASP A 321 -26.92 -3.83 -6.89
N ASN A 322 -26.99 -2.98 -7.92
CA ASN A 322 -25.85 -2.21 -8.39
C ASN A 322 -25.63 -0.89 -7.60
N THR A 323 -26.42 -0.61 -6.57
CA THR A 323 -26.34 0.67 -5.82
C THR A 323 -25.01 0.83 -5.10
N ILE A 324 -24.39 -0.28 -4.71
CA ILE A 324 -23.07 -0.31 -4.08
C ILE A 324 -21.98 0.28 -4.98
N PHE A 325 -22.09 0.14 -6.31
CA PHE A 325 -21.15 0.74 -7.24
C PHE A 325 -21.39 2.24 -7.38
N TYR A 326 -22.65 2.65 -7.60
CA TYR A 326 -22.98 4.06 -7.85
C TYR A 326 -22.72 4.97 -6.65
N SER A 327 -22.88 4.44 -5.44
CA SER A 327 -22.56 5.14 -4.20
C SER A 327 -21.06 5.24 -3.93
N HIS A 328 -20.24 4.40 -4.55
CA HIS A 328 -18.79 4.42 -4.36
C HIS A 328 -18.09 5.43 -5.28
N VAL A 329 -18.68 5.72 -6.45
CA VAL A 329 -18.14 6.70 -7.38
C VAL A 329 -18.16 8.10 -6.78
N ASN A 330 -16.99 8.71 -6.67
CA ASN A 330 -16.79 10.08 -6.18
C ASN A 330 -16.38 11.05 -7.29
N GLU A 331 -15.87 10.55 -8.42
CA GLU A 331 -15.44 11.36 -9.56
C GLU A 331 -16.06 10.84 -10.86
N PHE A 332 -16.68 11.74 -11.63
CA PHE A 332 -17.26 11.44 -12.93
C PHE A 332 -16.65 12.32 -14.02
N THR A 333 -16.20 11.69 -15.11
CA THR A 333 -15.69 12.40 -16.30
C THR A 333 -16.68 12.31 -17.47
N VAL A 334 -17.21 13.45 -17.91
CA VAL A 334 -18.02 13.55 -19.14
C VAL A 334 -17.08 13.68 -20.33
N ARG A 335 -17.09 12.71 -21.24
CA ARG A 335 -16.37 12.79 -22.52
C ARG A 335 -17.33 13.13 -23.66
N ASN A 336 -16.98 14.14 -24.46
CA ASN A 336 -17.69 14.48 -25.70
C ASN A 336 -19.20 14.70 -25.54
N GLY A 337 -19.63 15.26 -24.40
CA GLY A 337 -21.02 15.58 -24.13
C GLY A 337 -21.96 14.37 -23.97
N LYS A 338 -21.43 13.13 -23.90
CA LYS A 338 -22.25 11.95 -23.59
C LYS A 338 -22.52 11.91 -22.09
N ILE A 339 -23.79 11.99 -21.71
CA ILE A 339 -24.24 11.86 -20.32
C ILE A 339 -24.55 10.38 -20.07
N SER A 340 -24.03 9.82 -18.96
CA SER A 340 -24.36 8.46 -18.56
C SER A 340 -25.85 8.34 -18.23
N LYS A 341 -26.43 7.16 -18.46
CA LYS A 341 -27.81 6.84 -18.02
C LYS A 341 -27.88 6.45 -16.54
N GLU A 342 -26.74 6.35 -15.87
CA GLU A 342 -26.62 5.86 -14.50
C GLU A 342 -26.67 7.02 -13.49
N TYR A 343 -27.31 6.75 -12.35
CA TYR A 343 -27.47 7.72 -11.27
C TYR A 343 -26.39 7.52 -10.21
N PHE A 344 -25.31 8.30 -10.31
CA PHE A 344 -24.27 8.38 -9.28
C PHE A 344 -24.70 9.34 -8.17
N THR A 345 -24.71 8.87 -6.92
CA THR A 345 -25.27 9.64 -5.79
C THR A 345 -24.23 10.45 -5.03
N ASN A 346 -22.93 10.14 -5.18
CA ASN A 346 -21.84 10.69 -4.37
C ASN A 346 -20.76 11.42 -5.18
N ILE A 347 -21.10 11.94 -6.36
CA ILE A 347 -20.14 12.69 -7.20
C ILE A 347 -19.73 13.99 -6.51
N ASN A 348 -18.47 14.03 -6.09
CA ASN A 348 -17.82 15.23 -5.54
C ASN A 348 -17.04 15.99 -6.62
N ILE A 349 -16.56 15.29 -7.65
CA ILE A 349 -15.74 15.85 -8.71
C ILE A 349 -16.36 15.53 -10.06
N LEU A 350 -16.70 16.56 -10.83
CA LEU A 350 -17.18 16.44 -12.20
C LEU A 350 -16.14 17.02 -13.17
N LYS A 351 -15.55 16.19 -14.04
CA LYS A 351 -14.58 16.61 -15.06
C LYS A 351 -15.24 16.63 -16.44
N LEU A 352 -15.07 17.74 -17.17
CA LEU A 352 -15.53 17.85 -18.55
C LEU A 352 -14.33 17.74 -19.49
N LYS A 353 -14.27 16.67 -20.28
CA LYS A 353 -13.26 16.50 -21.33
C LYS A 353 -13.91 16.66 -22.70
N TYR A 354 -13.63 17.79 -23.35
CA TYR A 354 -14.00 18.04 -24.74
C TYR A 354 -12.83 17.67 -25.65
N SER A 355 -13.05 16.73 -26.56
CA SER A 355 -12.16 16.58 -27.72
C SER A 355 -12.41 17.76 -28.65
N ILE A 356 -11.61 18.82 -28.55
CA ILE A 356 -11.56 19.84 -29.60
C ILE A 356 -10.81 19.18 -30.76
N ALA A 357 -11.54 18.65 -31.73
CA ALA A 357 -10.97 18.33 -33.02
C ALA A 357 -10.57 19.66 -33.67
N LEU A 358 -9.29 20.03 -33.58
CA LEU A 358 -8.70 21.03 -34.46
C LEU A 358 -8.79 20.43 -35.88
N LYS A 359 -9.70 20.97 -36.68
CA LYS A 359 -9.84 20.66 -38.11
C LYS A 359 -8.67 21.22 -38.90
#